data_AF-A0A1Q3L9Y5-F1
#
_entry.id   AF-A0A1Q3L9Y5-F1
#
_cell.length_a   1.000
_cell.length_b   1.000
_cell.length_c   1.000
_cell.angle_alpha   90.00
_cell.angle_beta   90.00
_cell.angle_gamma   90.00
#
_symmetry.space_group_name_H-M   'P 1'
#
loop_
_entity.id
_entity.type
_entity.pdbx_description
1 polymer ?
#
loop_
_entity_poly.entity_id
_entity_poly.type
_entity_poly.pdbx_seq_one_letter_code
_entity_poly.pdbx_strand_id
1 'polypeptide(L)'
;MSSARNDDTAEPTREAAEEAGLSYVSDNDPGICRRKRGKGFSYVGPDGGKVETVSDLKRIHALAIPPAWRDVWICPRKNGHIQATGRDAKGRKQYLYHSDFREVRESAKYEHIMTFVRLLPAIRAQVARHMAMPGLGREKVLATVVHLLESTLIRIGNEDYAKQNRSHGLTTLRDRHVTIAGSELRFQFKGKSGKTWRLGLKDRRVAKVVRACQDLPGQDLFQYLDQEGIRNSITSSDVNAYLKDIAGADITAKDFRTWAGTLLAALALQEFE
;
A
#
# COMPACT_ATOMS: atom_id res chain seq x y z
N MET A 1 1.59 -20.04 16.67
CA MET A 1 2.67 -20.15 15.68
C MET A 1 2.63 -18.93 14.79
N SER A 2 3.74 -18.22 14.70
CA SER A 2 3.86 -16.84 14.21
C SER A 2 3.76 -16.75 12.68
N SER A 3 2.68 -16.17 12.16
CA SER A 3 2.53 -15.84 10.74
C SER A 3 3.15 -14.47 10.45
N ALA A 4 4.47 -14.43 10.30
CA ALA A 4 5.15 -13.33 9.63
C ALA A 4 5.19 -13.65 8.13
N ARG A 5 4.07 -13.44 7.43
CA ARG A 5 4.02 -13.33 5.97
C ARG A 5 3.11 -12.17 5.62
N ASN A 6 3.73 -11.02 5.41
CA ASN A 6 3.11 -9.93 4.69
C ASN A 6 4.16 -9.40 3.73
N ASP A 7 4.34 -10.16 2.65
CA ASP A 7 5.11 -9.78 1.47
C ASP A 7 4.18 -9.94 0.25
N ASP A 8 3.16 -9.10 0.21
CA ASP A 8 2.15 -9.06 -0.87
C ASP A 8 2.66 -8.30 -2.12
N THR A 9 3.97 -8.35 -2.41
CA THR A 9 4.55 -7.76 -3.64
C THR A 9 5.74 -8.54 -4.22
N ALA A 10 5.90 -9.83 -3.92
CA ALA A 10 7.14 -10.57 -4.19
C ALA A 10 7.42 -10.91 -5.67
N GLU A 11 6.42 -10.94 -6.56
CA GLU A 11 6.63 -11.29 -7.98
C GLU A 11 7.18 -10.14 -8.86
N PRO A 12 6.68 -8.88 -8.80
CA PRO A 12 7.14 -7.81 -9.70
C PRO A 12 8.55 -7.27 -9.38
N THR A 13 9.25 -7.82 -8.39
CA THR A 13 10.61 -7.39 -8.02
C THR A 13 11.73 -8.14 -8.76
N ARG A 14 11.48 -9.37 -9.23
CA ARG A 14 12.49 -10.14 -9.97
C ARG A 14 12.58 -9.72 -11.43
N GLU A 15 11.45 -9.69 -12.14
CA GLU A 15 11.39 -9.28 -13.55
C GLU A 15 11.90 -7.84 -13.73
N ALA A 16 11.48 -6.91 -12.86
CA ALA A 16 11.97 -5.54 -12.88
C ALA A 16 13.48 -5.42 -12.57
N ALA A 17 14.05 -6.39 -11.84
CA ALA A 17 15.50 -6.42 -11.63
C ALA A 17 16.21 -6.89 -12.89
N GLU A 18 15.70 -7.94 -13.54
CA GLU A 18 16.26 -8.48 -14.79
C GLU A 18 16.20 -7.47 -15.94
N GLU A 19 15.08 -6.77 -16.10
CA GLU A 19 14.91 -5.70 -17.10
C GLU A 19 15.88 -4.54 -16.88
N ALA A 20 16.18 -4.21 -15.61
CA ALA A 20 17.19 -3.21 -15.26
C ALA A 20 18.64 -3.72 -15.40
N GLY A 21 18.86 -4.97 -15.83
CA GLY A 21 20.19 -5.60 -15.85
C GLY A 21 20.78 -5.85 -14.45
N LEU A 22 19.94 -5.89 -13.42
CA LEU A 22 20.31 -6.02 -12.02
C LEU A 22 20.07 -7.45 -11.52
N SER A 23 20.85 -7.84 -10.51
CA SER A 23 20.67 -9.10 -9.81
C SER A 23 19.52 -9.00 -8.80
N TYR A 24 18.59 -9.95 -8.89
CA TYR A 24 17.65 -10.21 -7.79
C TYR A 24 18.43 -10.71 -6.56
N VAL A 25 18.24 -10.07 -5.41
CA VAL A 25 18.94 -10.36 -4.14
C VAL A 25 17.94 -10.31 -2.97
N SER A 26 18.17 -11.11 -1.94
CA SER A 26 17.38 -11.09 -0.71
C SER A 26 18.23 -10.63 0.47
N ASP A 27 17.64 -9.92 1.42
CA ASP A 27 18.35 -9.57 2.66
C ASP A 27 18.41 -10.72 3.68
N ASN A 28 17.85 -11.89 3.31
CA ASN A 28 18.14 -13.15 3.97
C ASN A 28 19.46 -13.78 3.49
N ASP A 29 20.02 -13.31 2.36
CA ASP A 29 21.30 -13.80 1.86
C ASP A 29 22.46 -13.21 2.68
N PRO A 30 23.63 -13.88 2.75
CA PRO A 30 24.81 -13.32 3.39
C PRO A 30 25.16 -11.93 2.82
N GLY A 31 25.26 -10.93 3.70
CA GLY A 31 25.55 -9.55 3.31
C GLY A 31 26.51 -8.85 4.26
N ILE A 32 26.76 -7.58 3.97
CA ILE A 32 27.61 -6.73 4.79
C ILE A 32 26.78 -6.18 5.96
N CYS A 33 27.18 -6.48 7.18
CA CYS A 33 26.54 -6.00 8.40
C CYS A 33 27.15 -4.67 8.85
N ARG A 34 26.31 -3.69 9.19
CA ARG A 34 26.77 -2.43 9.82
C ARG A 34 26.75 -2.55 11.34
N ARG A 35 27.88 -2.27 12.00
CA ARG A 35 28.02 -2.23 13.46
C ARG A 35 28.40 -0.83 13.92
N LYS A 36 27.83 -0.37 15.03
CA LYS A 36 28.21 0.93 15.63
C LYS A 36 29.60 0.81 16.28
N ARG A 37 30.48 1.77 16.02
CA ARG A 37 31.84 1.82 16.61
C ARG A 37 32.19 3.27 16.98
N GLY A 38 32.19 3.56 18.28
CA GLY A 38 32.44 4.91 18.78
C GLY A 38 31.46 5.94 18.19
N LYS A 39 31.99 6.97 17.53
CA LYS A 39 31.21 8.02 16.84
C LYS A 39 30.76 7.63 15.42
N GLY A 40 31.20 6.48 14.91
CA GLY A 40 30.92 6.05 13.52
C GLY A 40 30.41 4.62 13.42
N PHE A 41 30.62 4.03 12.24
CA PHE A 41 30.23 2.66 11.93
C PHE A 41 31.42 1.86 11.41
N SER A 42 31.39 0.55 11.65
CA SER A 42 32.27 -0.45 11.02
C SER A 42 31.42 -1.45 10.26
N TYR A 43 31.99 -2.02 9.21
CA TYR A 43 31.29 -2.92 8.30
C TYR A 43 31.96 -4.30 8.33
N VAL A 44 31.15 -5.35 8.43
CA VAL A 44 31.59 -6.74 8.51
C VAL A 44 31.01 -7.48 7.31
N GLY A 45 31.86 -8.14 6.54
CA GLY A 45 31.48 -8.91 5.36
C GLY A 45 30.75 -10.20 5.71
N PRO A 46 30.23 -10.90 4.68
CA PRO A 46 29.51 -12.17 4.85
C PRO A 46 30.41 -13.30 5.39
N ASP A 47 31.72 -13.20 5.19
CA ASP A 47 32.76 -14.09 5.72
C ASP A 47 33.15 -13.77 7.18
N GLY A 48 32.58 -12.73 7.78
CA GLY A 48 32.96 -12.24 9.11
C GLY A 48 34.19 -11.33 9.12
N GLY A 49 34.83 -11.12 7.96
CA GLY A 49 35.95 -10.21 7.80
C GLY A 49 35.54 -8.75 7.89
N LYS A 50 36.47 -7.86 8.25
CA LYS A 50 36.19 -6.42 8.19
C LYS A 50 36.23 -5.96 6.74
N VAL A 51 35.26 -5.14 6.36
CA VAL A 51 35.26 -4.46 5.06
C VAL A 51 36.09 -3.18 5.19
N GLU A 52 37.31 -3.21 4.66
CA GLU A 52 38.27 -2.09 4.73
C GLU A 52 38.67 -1.56 3.35
N THR A 53 38.26 -2.24 2.28
CA THR A 53 38.53 -1.84 0.90
C THR A 53 37.94 -0.46 0.62
N VAL A 54 38.78 0.46 0.13
CA VAL A 54 38.40 1.85 -0.14
C VAL A 54 37.21 1.95 -1.11
N SER A 55 37.15 1.08 -2.12
CA SER A 55 36.06 1.04 -3.11
C SER A 55 34.72 0.64 -2.47
N ASP A 56 34.72 -0.33 -1.57
CA ASP A 56 33.52 -0.79 -0.86
C ASP A 56 33.03 0.26 0.13
N LEU A 57 33.93 0.86 0.91
CA LEU A 57 33.58 1.93 1.85
C LEU A 57 33.01 3.15 1.14
N LYS A 58 33.60 3.57 0.01
CA LYS A 58 33.06 4.67 -0.82
C LYS A 58 31.64 4.36 -1.28
N ARG A 59 31.38 3.14 -1.78
CA ARG A 59 30.03 2.72 -2.19
C ARG A 59 29.06 2.76 -1.04
N ILE A 60 29.41 2.16 0.10
CA ILE A 60 28.54 2.11 1.27
C ILE A 60 28.18 3.51 1.78
N HIS A 61 29.13 4.44 1.79
CA HIS A 61 28.86 5.83 2.16
C HIS A 61 27.94 6.54 1.16
N ALA A 62 28.10 6.28 -0.14
CA ALA A 62 27.25 6.83 -1.19
C ALA A 62 25.78 6.38 -1.07
N LEU A 63 25.50 5.23 -0.46
CA LEU A 63 24.14 4.77 -0.17
C LEU A 63 23.40 5.66 0.85
N ALA A 64 24.12 6.52 1.58
CA ALA A 64 23.57 7.44 2.58
C ALA A 64 22.62 6.77 3.58
N ILE A 65 22.97 5.57 4.05
CA ILE A 65 22.14 4.76 4.96
C ILE A 65 21.93 5.53 6.27
N PRO A 66 20.68 5.89 6.66
CA PRO A 66 20.45 6.73 7.82
C PRO A 66 21.10 6.17 9.09
N PRO A 67 21.78 7.01 9.89
CA PRO A 67 22.53 6.55 11.06
C PRO A 67 21.62 5.98 12.15
N ALA A 68 20.34 6.36 12.17
CA ALA A 68 19.35 5.86 13.12
C ALA A 68 18.88 4.42 12.81
N TRP A 69 19.18 3.87 11.62
CA TRP A 69 18.75 2.52 11.26
C TRP A 69 19.52 1.46 12.05
N ARG A 70 18.79 0.48 12.56
CA ARG A 70 19.30 -0.73 13.24
C ARG A 70 19.22 -1.94 12.31
N ASP A 71 19.88 -3.04 12.68
CA ASP A 71 19.85 -4.31 11.94
C ASP A 71 20.09 -4.13 10.44
N VAL A 72 21.12 -3.34 10.11
CA VAL A 72 21.38 -2.95 8.72
C VAL A 72 22.13 -4.06 7.99
N TRP A 73 21.51 -4.53 6.91
CA TRP A 73 22.08 -5.40 5.90
C TRP A 73 22.42 -4.57 4.66
N ILE A 74 23.58 -4.78 4.07
CA ILE A 74 24.03 -4.10 2.87
C ILE A 74 24.42 -5.15 1.83
N CYS A 75 23.92 -5.00 0.61
CA CYS A 75 24.20 -5.93 -0.47
C CYS A 75 25.72 -5.91 -0.80
N PRO A 76 26.38 -7.07 -0.86
CA PRO A 76 27.78 -7.15 -1.29
C PRO A 76 27.98 -6.75 -2.76
N ARG A 77 26.97 -7.02 -3.61
CA ARG A 77 27.04 -6.81 -5.05
C ARG A 77 26.57 -5.41 -5.41
N LYS A 78 27.31 -4.71 -6.28
CA LYS A 78 26.95 -3.37 -6.74
C LYS A 78 25.66 -3.37 -7.56
N ASN A 79 25.44 -4.42 -8.35
CA ASN A 79 24.27 -4.58 -9.21
C ASN A 79 23.09 -5.31 -8.53
N GLY A 80 23.05 -5.40 -7.19
CA GLY A 80 21.87 -5.92 -6.50
C GLY A 80 20.72 -4.90 -6.53
N HIS A 81 19.50 -5.33 -6.89
CA HIS A 81 18.35 -4.42 -6.96
C HIS A 81 18.01 -3.77 -5.60
N ILE A 82 18.20 -4.49 -4.50
CA ILE A 82 18.25 -3.94 -3.14
C ILE A 82 19.71 -3.69 -2.77
N GLN A 83 20.04 -2.46 -2.41
CA GLN A 83 21.37 -2.06 -1.96
C GLN A 83 21.56 -2.16 -0.45
N ALA A 84 20.51 -1.87 0.34
CA ALA A 84 20.54 -2.05 1.78
C ALA A 84 19.13 -2.20 2.37
N THR A 85 19.03 -2.90 3.49
CA THR A 85 17.84 -2.91 4.34
C THR A 85 18.22 -2.55 5.77
N GLY A 86 17.23 -2.15 6.57
CA GLY A 86 17.42 -1.89 7.99
C GLY A 86 16.10 -1.59 8.69
N ARG A 87 16.15 -1.39 9.99
CA ARG A 87 14.98 -1.02 10.80
C ARG A 87 15.07 0.43 11.25
N ASP A 88 14.04 1.21 11.00
CA ASP A 88 13.97 2.60 11.49
C ASP A 88 13.75 2.69 13.01
N ALA A 89 13.69 3.92 13.54
CA ALA A 89 13.46 4.17 14.97
C ALA A 89 12.13 3.59 15.50
N LYS A 90 11.18 3.25 14.62
CA LYS A 90 9.90 2.61 14.95
C LYS A 90 9.92 1.10 14.71
N GLY A 91 11.08 0.51 14.41
CA GLY A 91 11.25 -0.92 14.15
C GLY A 91 10.79 -1.39 12.77
N ARG A 92 10.34 -0.47 11.89
CA ARG A 92 9.84 -0.81 10.55
C ARG A 92 10.99 -1.11 9.62
N LYS A 93 10.87 -2.19 8.83
CA LYS A 93 11.83 -2.53 7.79
C LYS A 93 11.81 -1.46 6.70
N GLN A 94 13.00 -0.98 6.33
CA GLN A 94 13.25 0.02 5.33
C GLN A 94 14.19 -0.55 4.27
N TYR A 95 14.06 -0.06 3.04
CA TYR A 95 14.79 -0.52 1.87
C TYR A 95 15.47 0.66 1.17
N LEU A 96 16.70 0.44 0.73
CA LEU A 96 17.40 1.27 -0.26
C LEU A 96 17.58 0.41 -1.50
N TYR A 97 17.02 0.88 -2.62
CA TYR A 97 17.10 0.22 -3.92
C TYR A 97 18.18 0.87 -4.79
N HIS A 98 18.69 0.12 -5.77
CA HIS A 98 19.53 0.65 -6.85
C HIS A 98 18.77 1.74 -7.63
N SER A 99 19.48 2.74 -8.18
CA SER A 99 18.88 3.82 -9.00
C SER A 99 18.11 3.26 -10.20
N ASP A 100 18.77 2.38 -10.95
CA ASP A 100 18.24 1.84 -12.21
C ASP A 100 17.01 0.95 -11.96
N PHE A 101 16.97 0.26 -10.81
CA PHE A 101 15.78 -0.47 -10.37
C PHE A 101 14.61 0.49 -10.10
N ARG A 102 14.87 1.69 -9.55
CA ARG A 102 13.82 2.69 -9.36
C ARG A 102 13.32 3.23 -10.70
N GLU A 103 14.22 3.50 -11.64
CA GLU A 103 13.87 4.01 -12.97
C GLU A 103 13.00 3.02 -13.75
N VAL A 104 13.39 1.75 -13.82
CA VAL A 104 12.56 0.70 -14.47
C VAL A 104 11.20 0.56 -13.77
N ARG A 105 11.16 0.60 -12.44
CA ARG A 105 9.90 0.58 -11.70
C ARG A 105 9.02 1.81 -11.93
N GLU A 106 9.62 2.97 -12.19
CA GLU A 106 8.89 4.18 -12.55
C GLU A 106 8.35 4.11 -13.97
N SER A 107 9.11 3.55 -14.93
CA SER A 107 8.66 3.30 -16.30
C SER A 107 7.51 2.30 -16.35
N ALA A 108 7.67 1.12 -15.72
CA ALA A 108 6.63 0.10 -15.64
C ALA A 108 5.34 0.62 -14.97
N LYS A 109 5.45 1.62 -14.08
CA LYS A 109 4.28 2.26 -13.46
C LYS A 109 3.44 3.04 -14.49
N TYR A 110 4.04 3.66 -15.51
CA TYR A 110 3.28 4.37 -16.54
C TYR A 110 2.46 3.41 -17.39
N GLU A 111 3.08 2.32 -17.85
CA GLU A 111 2.39 1.27 -18.60
C GLU A 111 1.27 0.63 -17.76
N HIS A 112 1.54 0.34 -16.49
CA HIS A 112 0.53 -0.18 -15.56
C HIS A 112 -0.67 0.76 -15.41
N ILE A 113 -0.44 2.07 -15.32
CA ILE A 113 -1.54 3.04 -15.24
C ILE A 113 -2.33 3.11 -16.55
N MET A 114 -1.70 2.94 -17.71
CA MET A 114 -2.43 2.84 -18.98
C MET A 114 -3.34 1.60 -19.01
N THR A 115 -2.82 0.44 -18.56
CA THR A 115 -3.62 -0.78 -18.41
C THR A 115 -4.79 -0.56 -17.46
N PHE A 116 -4.55 0.03 -16.29
CA PHE A 116 -5.60 0.37 -15.32
C PHE A 116 -6.71 1.25 -15.94
N VAL A 117 -6.34 2.32 -16.65
CA VAL A 117 -7.31 3.24 -17.26
C VAL A 117 -8.17 2.55 -18.32
N ARG A 118 -7.59 1.64 -19.11
CA ARG A 118 -8.34 0.82 -20.09
C ARG A 118 -9.35 -0.11 -19.42
N LEU A 119 -9.01 -0.67 -18.27
CA LEU A 119 -9.87 -1.58 -17.50
C LEU A 119 -10.90 -0.86 -16.64
N LEU A 120 -10.67 0.42 -16.29
CA LEU A 120 -11.49 1.18 -15.36
C LEU A 120 -13.00 1.20 -15.71
N PRO A 121 -13.44 1.35 -16.97
CA PRO A 121 -14.86 1.27 -17.31
C PRO A 121 -15.50 -0.08 -16.96
N ALA A 122 -14.80 -1.19 -17.22
CA ALA A 122 -15.28 -2.54 -16.89
C ALA A 122 -15.34 -2.74 -15.37
N ILE A 123 -14.32 -2.29 -14.64
CA ILE A 123 -14.28 -2.29 -13.17
C ILE A 123 -15.48 -1.51 -12.61
N ARG A 124 -15.75 -0.30 -13.10
CA ARG A 124 -16.88 0.53 -12.66
C ARG A 124 -18.23 -0.14 -12.93
N ALA A 125 -18.42 -0.74 -14.11
CA ALA A 125 -19.64 -1.46 -14.44
C ALA A 125 -19.88 -2.64 -13.49
N GLN A 126 -18.83 -3.39 -13.19
CA GLN A 126 -18.87 -4.54 -12.29
C GLN A 126 -19.12 -4.13 -10.83
N VAL A 127 -18.48 -3.07 -10.36
CA VAL A 127 -18.76 -2.42 -9.05
C VAL A 127 -20.22 -1.99 -8.98
N ALA A 128 -20.73 -1.31 -10.01
CA ALA A 128 -22.12 -0.87 -10.05
C ALA A 128 -23.10 -2.05 -10.02
N ARG A 129 -22.78 -3.18 -10.66
CA ARG A 129 -23.59 -4.41 -10.59
C ARG A 129 -23.59 -5.00 -9.19
N HIS A 130 -22.42 -5.14 -8.57
CA HIS A 130 -22.28 -5.72 -7.23
C HIS A 130 -22.94 -4.86 -6.14
N MET A 131 -22.84 -3.53 -6.24
CA MET A 131 -23.59 -2.63 -5.36
C MET A 131 -25.12 -2.76 -5.51
N ALA A 132 -25.64 -3.43 -6.56
CA ALA A 132 -27.08 -3.57 -6.84
C ALA A 132 -27.67 -4.80 -6.19
N MET A 133 -26.81 -5.73 -5.78
CA MET A 133 -27.22 -7.00 -5.20
C MET A 133 -28.07 -6.75 -3.93
N PRO A 134 -29.07 -7.60 -3.66
CA PRO A 134 -29.84 -7.54 -2.42
C PRO A 134 -28.96 -7.86 -1.21
N GLY A 135 -29.46 -7.58 -0.01
CA GLY A 135 -28.76 -7.89 1.25
C GLY A 135 -27.48 -7.08 1.47
N LEU A 136 -26.61 -7.62 2.33
CA LEU A 136 -25.31 -7.05 2.74
C LEU A 136 -24.20 -8.12 2.62
N GLY A 137 -24.15 -8.78 1.46
CA GLY A 137 -23.12 -9.79 1.16
C GLY A 137 -21.75 -9.19 0.85
N ARG A 138 -20.74 -10.07 0.81
CA ARG A 138 -19.31 -9.72 0.65
C ARG A 138 -19.05 -8.81 -0.56
N GLU A 139 -19.53 -9.19 -1.73
CA GLU A 139 -19.30 -8.48 -3.00
C GLU A 139 -19.88 -7.07 -2.98
N LYS A 140 -21.03 -6.89 -2.34
CA LYS A 140 -21.70 -5.59 -2.25
C LYS A 140 -20.94 -4.62 -1.37
N VAL A 141 -20.44 -5.10 -0.23
CA VAL A 141 -19.64 -4.28 0.69
C VAL A 141 -18.30 -3.94 0.04
N LEU A 142 -17.62 -4.90 -0.59
CA LEU A 142 -16.38 -4.67 -1.33
C LEU A 142 -16.55 -3.66 -2.47
N ALA A 143 -17.61 -3.81 -3.27
CA ALA A 143 -17.94 -2.88 -4.34
C ALA A 143 -18.15 -1.45 -3.79
N THR A 144 -18.85 -1.33 -2.66
CA THR A 144 -19.07 -0.04 -1.99
C THR A 144 -17.76 0.58 -1.49
N VAL A 145 -16.84 -0.23 -0.95
CA VAL A 145 -15.51 0.22 -0.54
C VAL A 145 -14.68 0.70 -1.74
N VAL A 146 -14.72 -0.01 -2.88
CA VAL A 146 -14.03 0.41 -4.12
C VAL A 146 -14.63 1.70 -4.69
N HIS A 147 -15.96 1.83 -4.70
CA HIS A 147 -16.62 3.07 -5.12
C HIS A 147 -16.26 4.25 -4.23
N LEU A 148 -16.17 4.03 -2.91
CA LEU A 148 -15.69 5.02 -1.96
C LEU A 148 -14.21 5.38 -2.17
N LEU A 149 -13.35 4.39 -2.43
CA LEU A 149 -11.94 4.60 -2.75
C LEU A 149 -11.79 5.55 -3.93
N GLU A 150 -12.56 5.32 -5.01
CA GLU A 150 -12.52 6.16 -6.20
C GLU A 150 -13.07 7.57 -5.95
N SER A 151 -14.25 7.68 -5.34
CA SER A 151 -14.95 8.96 -5.16
C SER A 151 -14.36 9.86 -4.09
N THR A 152 -13.70 9.30 -3.08
CA THR A 152 -13.16 10.06 -1.94
C THR A 152 -11.64 10.11 -1.89
N LEU A 153 -10.98 9.23 -2.65
CA LEU A 153 -9.54 8.98 -2.61
C LEU A 153 -9.02 8.60 -1.22
N ILE A 154 -9.88 8.22 -0.25
CA ILE A 154 -9.41 7.71 1.04
C ILE A 154 -8.59 6.44 0.79
N ARG A 155 -7.44 6.30 1.47
CA ARG A 155 -6.63 5.09 1.36
C ARG A 155 -7.39 3.90 1.94
N ILE A 156 -7.23 2.71 1.36
CA ILE A 156 -7.80 1.47 1.92
C ILE A 156 -7.43 1.28 3.39
N GLY A 157 -6.16 1.47 3.75
CA GLY A 157 -5.69 1.28 5.13
C GLY A 157 -5.39 -0.19 5.43
N ASN A 158 -4.65 -0.43 6.50
CA ASN A 158 -4.32 -1.77 6.97
C ASN A 158 -4.44 -1.76 8.51
N GLU A 159 -5.03 -2.80 9.09
CA GLU A 159 -5.23 -2.94 10.54
C GLU A 159 -3.95 -2.74 11.35
N ASP A 160 -2.83 -3.33 10.93
CA ASP A 160 -1.56 -3.23 11.66
C ASP A 160 -1.11 -1.78 11.74
N TYR A 161 -1.24 -1.07 10.61
CA TYR A 161 -0.93 0.36 10.54
C TYR A 161 -1.87 1.19 11.42
N ALA A 162 -3.15 0.82 11.47
CA ALA A 162 -4.16 1.52 12.24
C ALA A 162 -3.97 1.37 13.75
N LYS A 163 -3.69 0.15 14.22
CA LYS A 163 -3.42 -0.15 15.64
C LYS A 163 -2.18 0.61 16.14
N GLN A 164 -1.10 0.60 15.35
CA GLN A 164 0.17 1.23 15.74
C GLN A 164 0.12 2.77 15.70
N ASN A 165 -0.54 3.36 14.71
CA ASN A 165 -0.46 4.81 14.47
C ASN A 165 -1.74 5.57 14.84
N ARG A 166 -2.77 4.88 15.35
CA ARG A 166 -4.11 5.44 15.61
C ARG A 166 -4.65 6.21 14.40
N SER A 167 -4.46 5.64 13.21
CA SER A 167 -4.80 6.24 11.93
C SER A 167 -5.62 5.28 11.08
N HIS A 168 -6.63 5.77 10.39
CA HIS A 168 -7.58 4.94 9.66
C HIS A 168 -7.49 5.16 8.14
N GLY A 169 -7.76 4.10 7.39
CA GLY A 169 -8.23 4.10 6.01
C GLY A 169 -9.58 3.40 5.91
N LEU A 170 -10.16 3.30 4.71
CA LEU A 170 -11.51 2.76 4.46
C LEU A 170 -11.79 1.46 5.23
N THR A 171 -10.96 0.43 5.10
CA THR A 171 -11.18 -0.90 5.73
C THR A 171 -10.97 -0.91 7.24
N THR A 172 -10.48 0.19 7.80
CA THR A 172 -10.24 0.35 9.25
C THR A 172 -11.09 1.46 9.85
N LEU A 173 -12.02 2.04 9.07
CA LEU A 173 -12.98 3.00 9.59
C LEU A 173 -13.90 2.31 10.61
N ARG A 174 -14.43 3.12 11.52
CA ARG A 174 -15.34 2.70 12.57
C ARG A 174 -16.63 3.49 12.43
N ASP A 175 -17.70 3.02 13.05
CA ASP A 175 -19.02 3.67 12.93
C ASP A 175 -18.98 5.15 13.29
N ARG A 176 -18.27 5.50 14.37
CA ARG A 176 -18.06 6.88 14.82
C ARG A 176 -17.36 7.81 13.80
N HIS A 177 -16.69 7.26 12.79
CA HIS A 177 -15.98 8.05 11.79
C HIS A 177 -16.89 8.55 10.68
N VAL A 178 -18.16 8.10 10.62
CA VAL A 178 -19.10 8.48 9.57
C VAL A 178 -20.44 8.86 10.17
N THR A 179 -20.94 10.02 9.77
CA THR A 179 -22.31 10.43 10.06
C THR A 179 -23.12 10.45 8.77
N ILE A 180 -24.37 9.98 8.82
CA ILE A 180 -25.24 9.85 7.65
C ILE A 180 -26.50 10.67 7.89
N ALA A 181 -26.83 11.57 6.95
CA ALA A 181 -28.07 12.35 6.95
C ALA A 181 -28.73 12.24 5.57
N GLY A 182 -29.82 11.48 5.47
CA GLY A 182 -30.43 11.16 4.17
C GLY A 182 -29.45 10.43 3.24
N SER A 183 -29.10 11.06 2.11
CA SER A 183 -28.11 10.58 1.14
C SER A 183 -26.70 11.18 1.33
N GLU A 184 -26.52 12.05 2.33
CA GLU A 184 -25.23 12.68 2.62
C GLU A 184 -24.47 11.89 3.68
N LEU A 185 -23.21 11.61 3.39
CA LEU A 185 -22.24 11.01 4.31
C LEU A 185 -21.18 12.06 4.63
N ARG A 186 -20.81 12.18 5.91
CA ARG A 186 -19.67 12.98 6.35
C ARG A 186 -18.67 12.10 7.08
N PHE A 187 -17.47 12.01 6.53
CA PHE A 187 -16.36 11.26 7.11
C PHE A 187 -15.48 12.19 7.94
N GLN A 188 -15.13 11.76 9.16
CA GLN A 188 -14.16 12.44 10.02
C GLN A 188 -13.29 11.42 10.77
N PHE A 189 -12.00 11.41 10.47
CA PHE A 189 -11.03 10.49 11.10
C PHE A 189 -9.60 11.00 10.98
N LYS A 190 -8.69 10.45 11.79
CA LYS A 190 -7.24 10.65 11.61
C LYS A 190 -6.72 9.65 10.60
N GLY A 191 -6.12 10.10 9.50
CA GLY A 191 -5.53 9.26 8.46
C GLY A 191 -4.02 9.12 8.59
N LYS A 192 -3.38 8.62 7.52
CA LYS A 192 -1.92 8.46 7.43
C LYS A 192 -1.17 9.73 7.87
N SER A 193 -0.10 9.55 8.66
CA SER A 193 0.69 10.64 9.26
C SER A 193 -0.08 11.55 10.22
N GLY A 194 -1.20 11.08 10.79
CA GLY A 194 -1.98 11.81 11.80
C GLY A 194 -2.82 12.96 11.25
N LYS A 195 -2.85 13.16 9.93
CA LYS A 195 -3.66 14.21 9.30
C LYS A 195 -5.15 13.93 9.51
N THR A 196 -5.90 14.94 9.92
CA THR A 196 -7.36 14.83 10.08
C THR A 196 -8.02 14.97 8.72
N TRP A 197 -8.80 13.96 8.34
CA TRP A 197 -9.64 13.96 7.14
C TRP A 197 -11.05 14.41 7.51
N ARG A 198 -11.61 15.33 6.71
CA ARG A 198 -13.00 15.77 6.77
C ARG A 198 -13.49 15.92 5.34
N LEU A 199 -14.45 15.08 4.93
CA LEU A 199 -15.05 15.16 3.59
C LEU A 199 -16.50 14.73 3.60
N GLY A 200 -17.27 15.33 2.70
CA GLY A 200 -18.65 14.97 2.42
C GLY A 200 -18.77 14.16 1.13
N LEU A 201 -19.72 13.25 1.08
CA LEU A 201 -20.14 12.55 -0.14
C LEU A 201 -21.67 12.52 -0.17
N LYS A 202 -22.27 12.86 -1.31
CA LYS A 202 -23.71 12.73 -1.52
C LYS A 202 -23.98 11.59 -2.49
N ASP A 203 -24.32 10.42 -1.93
CA ASP A 203 -24.61 9.22 -2.70
C ASP A 203 -25.63 8.36 -1.93
N ARG A 204 -26.86 8.30 -2.44
CA ARG A 204 -27.97 7.58 -1.79
C ARG A 204 -27.67 6.09 -1.65
N ARG A 205 -26.98 5.50 -2.61
CA ARG A 205 -26.71 4.06 -2.64
C ARG A 205 -25.64 3.70 -1.62
N VAL A 206 -24.57 4.48 -1.59
CA VAL A 206 -23.51 4.35 -0.57
C VAL A 206 -24.07 4.59 0.82
N ALA A 207 -24.87 5.65 1.01
CA ALA A 207 -25.50 5.95 2.30
C ALA A 207 -26.35 4.79 2.82
N LYS A 208 -27.07 4.09 1.92
CA LYS A 208 -27.86 2.90 2.29
C LYS A 208 -26.98 1.74 2.74
N VAL A 209 -25.88 1.46 2.02
CA VAL A 209 -24.97 0.36 2.39
C VAL A 209 -24.23 0.67 3.68
N VAL A 210 -23.64 1.87 3.81
CA VAL A 210 -22.90 2.26 5.01
C VAL A 210 -23.80 2.27 6.24
N ARG A 211 -25.06 2.70 6.11
CA ARG A 211 -26.04 2.60 7.20
C ARG A 211 -26.31 1.15 7.60
N ALA A 212 -26.55 0.28 6.62
CA ALA A 212 -26.75 -1.14 6.91
C ALA A 212 -25.53 -1.78 7.59
N CYS A 213 -24.32 -1.34 7.28
CA CYS A 213 -23.13 -1.78 8.01
C CYS A 213 -23.08 -1.23 9.45
N GLN A 214 -23.45 0.03 9.69
CA GLN A 214 -23.52 0.62 11.04
C GLN A 214 -24.58 -0.05 11.93
N ASP A 215 -25.63 -0.62 11.32
CA ASP A 215 -26.67 -1.37 12.03
C ASP A 215 -26.18 -2.77 12.48
N LEU A 216 -25.05 -3.27 11.93
CA LEU A 216 -24.44 -4.51 12.41
C LEU A 216 -23.74 -4.28 13.75
N PRO A 217 -23.79 -5.25 14.68
CA PRO A 217 -23.04 -5.14 15.93
C PRO A 217 -21.54 -5.07 15.62
N GLY A 218 -20.78 -4.30 16.39
CA GLY A 218 -19.33 -4.19 16.23
C GLY A 218 -18.83 -2.76 16.38
N GLN A 219 -17.58 -2.52 16.00
CA GLN A 219 -17.03 -1.17 15.86
C GLN A 219 -16.54 -0.88 14.44
N ASP A 220 -16.35 -1.90 13.61
CA ASP A 220 -15.79 -1.76 12.27
C ASP A 220 -16.89 -1.30 11.31
N LEU A 221 -16.60 -0.30 10.48
CA LEU A 221 -17.61 0.29 9.61
C LEU A 221 -17.99 -0.63 8.44
N PHE A 222 -17.04 -1.36 7.87
CA PHE A 222 -17.29 -2.22 6.72
C PHE A 222 -17.23 -3.68 7.12
N GLN A 223 -18.43 -4.24 7.26
CA GLN A 223 -18.67 -5.62 7.62
C GLN A 223 -19.74 -6.18 6.69
N TYR A 224 -19.73 -7.50 6.46
CA TYR A 224 -20.73 -8.20 5.66
C TYR A 224 -21.26 -9.42 6.42
N LEU A 225 -22.41 -9.92 5.97
CA LEU A 225 -22.97 -11.19 6.41
C LEU A 225 -22.73 -12.24 5.32
N ASP A 226 -22.21 -13.41 5.69
CA ASP A 226 -22.10 -14.56 4.78
C ASP A 226 -23.42 -15.33 4.66
N GLN A 227 -23.38 -16.50 4.01
CA GLN A 227 -24.57 -17.30 3.72
C GLN A 227 -25.17 -17.90 5.00
N GLU A 228 -24.36 -18.14 6.02
CA GLU A 228 -24.75 -18.59 7.35
C GLU A 228 -25.23 -17.44 8.25
N GLY A 229 -25.17 -16.19 7.77
CA GLY A 229 -25.50 -14.99 8.54
C GLY A 229 -24.41 -14.60 9.56
N ILE A 230 -23.21 -15.16 9.41
CA ILE A 230 -22.06 -14.84 10.24
C ILE A 230 -21.42 -13.55 9.74
N ARG A 231 -21.05 -12.69 10.69
CA ARG A 231 -20.48 -11.38 10.44
C ARG A 231 -18.98 -11.48 10.20
N ASN A 232 -18.52 -10.81 9.15
CA ASN A 232 -17.13 -10.77 8.75
C ASN A 232 -16.69 -9.32 8.45
N SER A 233 -15.49 -8.94 8.90
CA SER A 233 -14.89 -7.64 8.58
C SER A 233 -14.20 -7.68 7.22
N ILE A 234 -14.13 -6.53 6.54
CA ILE A 234 -13.37 -6.39 5.28
C ILE A 234 -11.94 -5.95 5.55
N THR A 235 -10.96 -6.69 5.04
CA THR A 235 -9.55 -6.33 5.13
C THR A 235 -9.04 -5.64 3.87
N SER A 236 -7.81 -5.11 3.90
CA SER A 236 -7.16 -4.60 2.69
C SER A 236 -6.89 -5.67 1.64
N SER A 237 -6.60 -6.90 2.09
CA SER A 237 -6.32 -8.02 1.21
C SER A 237 -7.58 -8.46 0.49
N ASP A 238 -8.75 -8.43 1.16
CA ASP A 238 -10.04 -8.68 0.51
C ASP A 238 -10.33 -7.70 -0.62
N VAL A 239 -10.03 -6.41 -0.41
CA VAL A 239 -10.26 -5.37 -1.43
C VAL A 239 -9.35 -5.56 -2.64
N ASN A 240 -8.06 -5.83 -2.43
CA ASN A 240 -7.14 -6.04 -3.54
C ASN A 240 -7.42 -7.35 -4.28
N ALA A 241 -7.80 -8.42 -3.57
CA ALA A 241 -8.25 -9.67 -4.20
C ALA A 241 -9.49 -9.43 -5.07
N TYR A 242 -10.48 -8.72 -4.53
CA TYR A 242 -11.68 -8.34 -5.29
C TYR A 242 -11.36 -7.52 -6.54
N LEU A 243 -10.47 -6.53 -6.44
CA LEU A 243 -10.04 -5.74 -7.59
C LEU A 243 -9.37 -6.59 -8.66
N LYS A 244 -8.48 -7.51 -8.24
CA LYS A 244 -7.84 -8.47 -9.15
C LYS A 244 -8.86 -9.36 -9.85
N ASP A 245 -9.83 -9.89 -9.12
CA ASP A 245 -10.88 -10.77 -9.64
C ASP A 245 -11.76 -10.05 -10.67
N ILE A 246 -12.22 -8.82 -10.37
CA ILE A 246 -13.11 -8.09 -11.28
C ILE A 246 -12.39 -7.45 -12.46
N ALA A 247 -11.09 -7.16 -12.33
CA ALA A 247 -10.29 -6.59 -13.41
C ALA A 247 -9.68 -7.68 -14.32
N GLY A 248 -9.52 -8.91 -13.81
CA GLY A 248 -8.77 -9.97 -14.51
C GLY A 248 -7.28 -9.64 -14.69
N ALA A 249 -6.75 -8.73 -13.87
CA ALA A 249 -5.39 -8.21 -13.96
C ALA A 249 -4.91 -7.75 -12.57
N ASP A 250 -3.61 -7.55 -12.38
CA ASP A 250 -3.01 -7.14 -11.10
C ASP A 250 -3.26 -5.66 -10.74
N ILE A 251 -4.52 -5.25 -10.74
CA ILE A 251 -4.98 -3.93 -10.32
C ILE A 251 -5.16 -3.89 -8.81
N THR A 252 -4.66 -2.81 -8.21
CA THR A 252 -4.70 -2.60 -6.76
C THR A 252 -5.41 -1.28 -6.42
N ALA A 253 -5.76 -1.12 -5.15
CA ALA A 253 -6.34 0.14 -4.69
C ALA A 253 -5.42 1.36 -4.82
N LYS A 254 -4.10 1.15 -4.94
CA LYS A 254 -3.12 2.23 -5.15
C LYS A 254 -3.27 2.87 -6.52
N ASP A 255 -3.76 2.12 -7.51
CA ASP A 255 -3.84 2.57 -8.90
C ASP A 255 -4.88 3.67 -9.07
N PHE A 256 -6.04 3.56 -8.41
CA PHE A 256 -7.06 4.62 -8.34
C PHE A 256 -6.47 5.97 -7.89
N ARG A 257 -5.68 5.97 -6.82
CA ARG A 257 -5.08 7.19 -6.28
C ARG A 257 -3.96 7.73 -7.15
N THR A 258 -3.23 6.85 -7.83
CA THR A 258 -2.17 7.24 -8.77
C THR A 258 -2.80 7.91 -9.98
N TRP A 259 -3.82 7.28 -10.58
CA TRP A 259 -4.59 7.83 -11.68
C TRP A 259 -5.23 9.17 -11.33
N ALA A 260 -5.94 9.27 -10.20
CA ALA A 260 -6.56 10.52 -9.79
C ALA A 260 -5.53 11.64 -9.57
N GLY A 261 -4.36 11.33 -9.02
CA GLY A 261 -3.27 12.29 -8.89
C GLY A 261 -2.76 12.78 -10.25
N THR A 262 -2.56 11.86 -11.20
CA THR A 262 -2.16 12.19 -12.59
C THR A 262 -3.20 13.06 -13.29
N LEU A 263 -4.49 12.69 -13.18
CA LEU A 263 -5.59 13.44 -13.81
C LEU A 263 -5.71 14.85 -13.22
N LEU A 264 -5.66 14.99 -11.89
CA LEU A 264 -5.71 16.31 -11.24
C LEU A 264 -4.51 17.18 -11.62
N ALA A 265 -3.32 16.60 -11.74
CA ALA A 265 -2.14 17.33 -12.20
C ALA A 265 -2.28 17.79 -13.65
N ALA A 266 -2.79 16.92 -14.54
CA ALA A 266 -3.02 17.25 -15.94
C ALA A 266 -4.06 18.38 -16.10
N LEU A 267 -5.18 18.30 -15.37
CA LEU A 267 -6.20 19.35 -15.37
C LEU A 267 -5.64 20.68 -14.84
N ALA A 268 -4.88 20.64 -13.75
CA ALA A 268 -4.25 21.84 -13.21
C ALA A 268 -3.24 22.47 -14.19
N LEU A 269 -2.47 21.66 -14.93
CA LEU A 269 -1.55 22.15 -15.97
C LEU A 269 -2.30 22.78 -17.15
N GLN A 270 -3.40 22.15 -17.58
CA GLN A 270 -4.25 22.69 -18.65
C GLN A 270 -4.86 24.05 -18.27
N GLU A 271 -5.17 24.28 -16.99
CA GLU A 271 -5.68 25.59 -16.53
C GLU A 271 -4.62 26.72 -16.61
N PHE A 272 -3.34 26.40 -16.78
CA PHE A 272 -2.27 27.39 -16.99
C PHE A 272 -2.00 27.71 -18.48
N GLU A 273 -2.56 26.94 -19.41
CA GLU A 273 -2.50 27.19 -20.86
C GLU A 273 -3.66 28.07 -21.33
#